data_AF-D3FBR0-F1
#
_entry.id   AF-D3FBR0-F1
#
_cell.length_a   1.000
_cell.length_b   1.000
_cell.length_c   1.000
_cell.angle_alpha   90.00
_cell.angle_beta   90.00
_cell.angle_gamma   90.00
#
_symmetry.space_group_name_H-M   'P 1'
#
loop_
_entity.id
_entity.type
_entity.pdbx_description
1 polymer ?
#
loop_
_entity_poly.entity_id
_entity_poly.type
_entity_poly.pdbx_seq_one_letter_code
_entity_poly.pdbx_strand_id
1 'polypeptide(L)'
;MKLRLWLVTAAAGLVLADASIVTLALPELLRELDTTVEGVAAVIAVYTIVLAAALLPAERLMRRSDPTLVGAAGFVLFGFASAACAVADSLSFLLVARAIQAVGGAAGLVAAFSLIDGGAPAGRRHWLGAAVLSSAVGPALGGALTQAFDWRAIFIVQVPLAAVAALAALKGEKAAEEVAAADAAAAATVGPDGTLVQPPPLDDAHVSGPIRLLPAAALAFLSAALTAVLFLLVLLLVAGWAISPLAAAATVTILPLAALGGSRIGGPPRQRAAAGSLLVGGGVLALAWIPDAHVAWTFLPQALAGVGMGMALPAFAGELLPERTPHDAAWLLTIRHAGIAVVLIALAPLIANKLDSSTERAKERGVALVLDAKLPPQDKLELAPSLLSGVDADQPRAGLEKQLDANRAQFDGEDLVLYDKLAVRADETLVTAVGEAFKWAFVIAGSLAIAAGAMLLFAGGGGGAAAGRASPALALVVLVLAVPAVYAGLNAAIAPEPVKIADPCEDRQMPNSGGLTGLLQDAALTAVDAGACRLRVSREELVLALADDASAKRFEERHGIDPRSVTSVLGGLLNP
;
A
#
# COMPACT_ATOMS: atom_id res chain seq x y z
N MET A 1 -32.95 -18.89 4.74
CA MET A 1 -32.65 -17.92 3.64
C MET A 1 -31.74 -16.77 4.06
N LYS A 2 -32.08 -15.95 5.07
CA LYS A 2 -31.27 -14.77 5.47
C LYS A 2 -29.81 -15.09 5.86
N LEU A 3 -29.58 -16.12 6.69
CA LEU A 3 -28.22 -16.50 7.12
C LEU A 3 -27.31 -16.89 5.94
N ARG A 4 -27.85 -17.62 4.95
CA ARG A 4 -27.10 -18.01 3.74
C ARG A 4 -26.59 -16.78 2.97
N LEU A 5 -27.47 -15.82 2.72
CA LEU A 5 -27.10 -14.59 2.00
C LEU A 5 -26.00 -13.82 2.75
N TRP A 6 -26.11 -13.71 4.08
CA TRP A 6 -25.06 -13.09 4.90
C TRP A 6 -23.72 -13.81 4.82
N LEU A 7 -23.70 -15.14 4.81
CA LEU A 7 -22.47 -15.93 4.69
C LEU A 7 -21.80 -15.74 3.32
N VAL A 8 -22.58 -15.77 2.23
CA VAL A 8 -22.06 -15.53 0.87
C VAL A 8 -21.54 -14.09 0.73
N THR A 9 -22.26 -13.12 1.27
CA THR A 9 -21.82 -11.71 1.31
C THR A 9 -20.53 -11.52 2.10
N ALA A 10 -20.42 -12.14 3.27
CA ALA A 10 -19.24 -12.05 4.11
C ALA A 10 -18.01 -12.64 3.40
N ALA A 11 -18.17 -13.78 2.72
CA ALA A 11 -17.10 -14.39 1.96
C ALA A 11 -16.71 -13.58 0.73
N ALA A 12 -17.67 -13.04 -0.03
CA ALA A 12 -17.36 -12.12 -1.12
C ALA A 12 -16.60 -10.89 -0.62
N GLY A 13 -17.01 -10.33 0.53
CA GLY A 13 -16.31 -9.23 1.17
C GLY A 13 -14.88 -9.61 1.59
N LEU A 14 -14.68 -10.82 2.11
CA LEU A 14 -13.35 -11.30 2.51
C LEU A 14 -12.43 -11.53 1.31
N VAL A 15 -12.92 -12.15 0.23
CA VAL A 15 -12.13 -12.34 -1.01
C VAL A 15 -11.71 -10.98 -1.60
N LEU A 16 -12.59 -9.97 -1.53
CA LEU A 16 -12.24 -8.60 -1.92
C LEU A 16 -11.28 -7.94 -0.92
N ALA A 17 -11.36 -8.29 0.37
CA ALA A 17 -10.47 -7.80 1.42
C ALA A 17 -9.08 -8.43 1.38
N ASP A 18 -8.90 -9.59 0.76
CA ASP A 18 -7.65 -10.35 0.83
C ASP A 18 -6.43 -9.49 0.43
N ALA A 19 -6.53 -8.73 -0.67
CA ALA A 19 -5.45 -7.82 -1.08
C ALA A 19 -5.15 -6.70 -0.07
N SER A 20 -6.13 -6.27 0.74
CA SER A 20 -5.95 -5.22 1.77
C SER A 20 -5.58 -5.77 3.14
N ILE A 21 -5.97 -6.99 3.50
CA ILE A 21 -5.58 -7.66 4.75
C ILE A 21 -4.06 -7.86 4.78
N VAL A 22 -3.50 -8.18 3.63
CA VAL A 22 -2.11 -8.62 3.47
C VAL A 22 -1.12 -7.46 3.56
N THR A 23 -1.58 -6.23 3.34
CA THR A 23 -0.71 -5.04 3.41
C THR A 23 -0.07 -4.89 4.80
N LEU A 24 -0.78 -5.25 5.87
CA LEU A 24 -0.31 -5.15 7.26
C LEU A 24 0.69 -6.27 7.62
N ALA A 25 0.73 -7.34 6.84
CA ALA A 25 1.62 -8.48 7.00
C ALA A 25 2.92 -8.34 6.18
N LEU A 26 3.00 -7.40 5.24
CA LEU A 26 4.16 -7.27 4.35
C LEU A 26 5.50 -7.08 5.08
N PRO A 27 5.60 -6.28 6.15
CA PRO A 27 6.87 -6.11 6.85
C PRO A 27 7.39 -7.39 7.51
N GLU A 28 6.49 -8.26 7.99
CA GLU A 28 6.87 -9.59 8.50
C GLU A 28 7.23 -10.55 7.37
N LEU A 29 6.48 -10.53 6.26
CA LEU A 29 6.80 -11.30 5.06
C LEU A 29 8.17 -10.94 4.50
N LEU A 30 8.52 -9.65 4.49
CA LEU A 30 9.82 -9.13 4.06
C LEU A 30 10.95 -9.80 4.85
N ARG A 31 10.81 -9.83 6.19
CA ARG A 31 11.80 -10.36 7.12
C ARG A 31 11.85 -11.90 7.14
N GLU A 32 10.71 -12.57 7.19
CA GLU A 32 10.67 -14.04 7.35
C GLU A 32 10.98 -14.79 6.07
N LEU A 33 10.70 -14.21 4.91
CA LEU A 33 10.99 -14.81 3.62
C LEU A 33 12.29 -14.28 3.00
N ASP A 34 13.04 -13.44 3.73
CA ASP A 34 14.29 -12.82 3.28
C ASP A 34 14.18 -12.27 1.85
N THR A 35 13.18 -11.39 1.65
CA THR A 35 12.79 -10.88 0.34
C THR A 35 12.90 -9.36 0.29
N THR A 36 12.80 -8.80 -0.91
CA THR A 36 12.83 -7.35 -1.14
C THR A 36 11.45 -6.72 -1.10
N VAL A 37 11.41 -5.38 -1.09
CA VAL A 37 10.20 -4.56 -1.24
C VAL A 37 9.42 -4.93 -2.51
N GLU A 38 10.10 -5.25 -3.60
CA GLU A 38 9.46 -5.74 -4.83
C GLU A 38 8.83 -7.11 -4.64
N GLY A 39 9.47 -8.01 -3.91
CA GLY A 39 8.94 -9.34 -3.61
C GLY A 39 7.64 -9.26 -2.80
N VAL A 40 7.58 -8.44 -1.75
CA VAL A 40 6.35 -8.25 -0.96
C VAL A 40 5.26 -7.52 -1.77
N ALA A 41 5.61 -6.57 -2.63
CA ALA A 41 4.65 -5.96 -3.56
C ALA A 41 4.12 -6.99 -4.58
N ALA A 42 4.96 -7.94 -5.01
CA ALA A 42 4.56 -9.01 -5.92
C ALA A 42 3.52 -9.94 -5.30
N VAL A 43 3.51 -10.15 -3.98
CA VAL A 43 2.47 -10.95 -3.29
C VAL A 43 1.07 -10.39 -3.56
N ILE A 44 0.90 -9.07 -3.51
CA ILE A 44 -0.38 -8.40 -3.81
C ILE A 44 -0.60 -8.32 -5.32
N ALA A 45 0.45 -8.01 -6.09
CA ALA A 45 0.34 -7.87 -7.54
C ALA A 45 -0.10 -9.19 -8.20
N VAL A 46 0.50 -10.33 -7.85
CA VAL A 46 0.16 -11.64 -8.43
C VAL A 46 -1.30 -11.99 -8.17
N TYR A 47 -1.78 -11.82 -6.93
CA TYR A 47 -3.19 -12.06 -6.61
C TYR A 47 -4.11 -11.19 -7.47
N THR A 48 -3.84 -9.88 -7.54
CA THR A 48 -4.71 -8.94 -8.27
C THR A 48 -4.68 -9.12 -9.79
N ILE A 49 -3.51 -9.43 -10.37
CA ILE A 49 -3.34 -9.76 -11.80
C ILE A 49 -4.16 -11.01 -12.14
N VAL A 50 -3.96 -12.09 -11.38
CA VAL A 50 -4.60 -13.37 -11.66
C VAL A 50 -6.10 -13.28 -11.42
N LEU A 51 -6.53 -12.55 -10.39
CA LEU A 51 -7.95 -12.29 -10.14
C LEU A 51 -8.59 -11.55 -11.32
N ALA A 52 -7.97 -10.46 -11.79
CA ALA A 52 -8.44 -9.72 -12.96
C ALA A 52 -8.52 -10.62 -14.22
N ALA A 53 -7.51 -11.44 -14.46
CA ALA A 53 -7.47 -12.34 -15.61
C ALA A 53 -8.50 -13.48 -15.51
N ALA A 54 -8.80 -13.96 -14.31
CA ALA A 54 -9.67 -15.12 -14.06
C ALA A 54 -11.16 -14.77 -13.95
N LEU A 55 -11.53 -13.52 -13.63
CA LEU A 55 -12.93 -13.10 -13.45
C LEU A 55 -13.80 -13.35 -14.68
N LEU A 56 -13.38 -12.92 -15.87
CA LEU A 56 -14.15 -13.13 -17.10
C LEU A 56 -14.21 -14.62 -17.50
N PRO A 57 -13.11 -15.41 -17.49
CA PRO A 57 -13.20 -16.86 -17.65
C PRO A 57 -14.15 -17.55 -16.66
N ALA A 58 -14.09 -17.19 -15.38
CA ALA A 58 -14.95 -17.75 -14.35
C ALA A 58 -16.43 -17.43 -14.59
N GLU A 59 -16.73 -16.20 -15.02
CA GLU A 59 -18.08 -15.81 -15.42
C GLU A 59 -18.59 -16.61 -16.63
N ARG A 60 -17.75 -16.80 -17.66
CA ARG A 60 -18.10 -17.64 -18.82
C ARG A 60 -18.36 -19.09 -18.44
N LEU A 61 -17.59 -19.64 -17.50
CA LEU A 61 -17.78 -20.98 -16.96
C LEU A 61 -19.11 -21.09 -16.20
N MET A 62 -19.42 -20.08 -15.38
CA MET A 62 -20.67 -20.01 -14.62
C MET A 62 -21.91 -19.97 -15.53
N ARG A 63 -21.86 -19.28 -16.69
CA ARG A 63 -23.00 -19.30 -17.63
C ARG A 63 -23.35 -20.69 -18.18
N ARG A 64 -22.41 -21.64 -18.15
CA ARG A 64 -22.58 -23.00 -18.68
C ARG A 64 -22.74 -24.06 -17.59
N SER A 65 -22.70 -23.64 -16.33
CA SER A 65 -22.64 -24.53 -15.16
C SER A 65 -23.59 -24.03 -14.08
N ASP A 66 -23.84 -24.83 -13.05
CA ASP A 66 -24.61 -24.35 -11.90
C ASP A 66 -23.78 -23.32 -11.08
N PRO A 67 -24.29 -22.09 -10.85
CA PRO A 67 -23.65 -21.11 -9.97
C PRO A 67 -23.37 -21.62 -8.55
N THR A 68 -24.17 -22.55 -8.01
CA THR A 68 -23.93 -23.09 -6.67
C THR A 68 -22.67 -23.96 -6.63
N LEU A 69 -22.50 -24.85 -7.61
CA LEU A 69 -21.33 -25.71 -7.76
C LEU A 69 -20.08 -24.90 -8.09
N VAL A 70 -20.19 -23.93 -9.00
CA VAL A 70 -19.06 -23.04 -9.35
C VAL A 70 -18.64 -22.22 -8.13
N GLY A 71 -19.59 -21.67 -7.37
CA GLY A 71 -19.30 -20.93 -6.15
C GLY A 71 -18.67 -21.80 -5.07
N ALA A 72 -19.22 -22.99 -4.83
CA ALA A 72 -18.68 -23.93 -3.85
C ALA A 72 -17.27 -24.40 -4.21
N ALA A 73 -17.04 -24.80 -5.46
CA ALA A 73 -15.72 -25.19 -5.95
C ALA A 73 -14.72 -24.02 -5.87
N GLY A 74 -15.15 -22.81 -6.24
CA GLY A 74 -14.34 -21.59 -6.14
C GLY A 74 -13.92 -21.29 -4.70
N PHE A 75 -14.86 -21.30 -3.76
CA PHE A 75 -14.55 -21.09 -2.33
C PHE A 75 -13.69 -22.21 -1.74
N VAL A 76 -13.92 -23.47 -2.12
CA VAL A 76 -13.06 -24.59 -1.69
C VAL A 76 -11.63 -24.40 -2.20
N LEU A 77 -11.46 -24.07 -3.49
CA LEU A 77 -10.15 -23.79 -4.07
C LEU A 77 -9.47 -22.61 -3.37
N PHE A 78 -10.21 -21.53 -3.12
CA PHE A 78 -9.72 -20.37 -2.38
C PHE A 78 -9.26 -20.75 -0.97
N GLY A 79 -10.04 -21.54 -0.24
CA GLY A 79 -9.70 -22.01 1.10
C GLY A 79 -8.46 -22.90 1.14
N PHE A 80 -8.36 -23.88 0.23
CA PHE A 80 -7.16 -24.74 0.14
C PHE A 80 -5.91 -23.95 -0.26
N ALA A 81 -6.02 -23.05 -1.24
CA ALA A 81 -4.91 -22.19 -1.63
C ALA A 81 -4.51 -21.23 -0.50
N SER A 82 -5.47 -20.71 0.27
CA SER A 82 -5.18 -19.91 1.47
C SER A 82 -4.42 -20.74 2.52
N ALA A 83 -4.82 -21.99 2.77
CA ALA A 83 -4.06 -22.88 3.65
C ALA A 83 -2.64 -23.14 3.12
N ALA A 84 -2.47 -23.28 1.81
CA ALA A 84 -1.15 -23.39 1.19
C ALA A 84 -0.30 -22.12 1.40
N CYS A 85 -0.88 -20.93 1.24
CA CYS A 85 -0.20 -19.68 1.55
C CYS A 85 0.25 -19.59 3.02
N ALA A 86 -0.55 -20.09 3.96
CA ALA A 86 -0.22 -20.08 5.39
C ALA A 86 1.01 -20.94 5.73
N VAL A 87 1.25 -22.03 4.99
CA VAL A 87 2.40 -22.91 5.22
C VAL A 87 3.61 -22.55 4.36
N ALA A 88 3.57 -21.42 3.66
CA ALA A 88 4.65 -21.01 2.77
C ALA A 88 5.96 -20.72 3.54
N ASP A 89 7.05 -21.24 2.98
CA ASP A 89 8.43 -21.12 3.46
C ASP A 89 9.34 -20.35 2.50
N SER A 90 8.81 -19.99 1.32
CA SER A 90 9.54 -19.28 0.28
C SER A 90 8.61 -18.35 -0.50
N LEU A 91 9.15 -17.24 -1.00
CA LEU A 91 8.40 -16.27 -1.79
C LEU A 91 7.75 -16.92 -3.02
N SER A 92 8.50 -17.73 -3.78
CA SER A 92 7.99 -18.36 -5.00
C SER A 92 6.78 -19.27 -4.74
N PHE A 93 6.83 -20.07 -3.67
CA PHE A 93 5.70 -20.92 -3.29
C PHE A 93 4.48 -20.08 -2.89
N LEU A 94 4.70 -19.00 -2.11
CA LEU A 94 3.64 -18.06 -1.74
C LEU A 94 2.99 -17.43 -2.98
N LEU A 95 3.79 -16.97 -3.97
CA LEU A 95 3.26 -16.37 -5.21
C LEU A 95 2.41 -17.35 -6.02
N VAL A 96 2.82 -18.62 -6.13
CA VAL A 96 2.04 -19.66 -6.83
C VAL A 96 0.73 -19.93 -6.08
N ALA A 97 0.78 -20.09 -4.76
CA ALA A 97 -0.41 -20.31 -3.94
C ALA A 97 -1.38 -19.12 -4.06
N ARG A 98 -0.87 -17.88 -4.09
CA ARG A 98 -1.66 -16.66 -4.35
C ARG A 98 -2.33 -16.64 -5.71
N ALA A 99 -1.64 -17.08 -6.76
CA ALA A 99 -2.23 -17.18 -8.08
C ALA A 99 -3.41 -18.18 -8.07
N ILE A 100 -3.25 -19.35 -7.46
CA ILE A 100 -4.32 -20.35 -7.35
C ILE A 100 -5.48 -19.81 -6.49
N GLN A 101 -5.16 -19.11 -5.39
CA GLN A 101 -6.14 -18.47 -4.51
C GLN A 101 -6.98 -17.46 -5.30
N ALA A 102 -6.36 -16.62 -6.14
CA ALA A 102 -7.06 -15.66 -6.98
C ALA A 102 -8.01 -16.32 -7.99
N VAL A 103 -7.65 -17.47 -8.56
CA VAL A 103 -8.55 -18.24 -9.46
C VAL A 103 -9.79 -18.72 -8.71
N GLY A 104 -9.62 -19.27 -7.49
CA GLY A 104 -10.74 -19.65 -6.63
C GLY A 104 -11.60 -18.45 -6.23
N GLY A 105 -10.96 -17.33 -5.91
CA GLY A 105 -11.61 -16.06 -5.58
C GLY A 105 -12.45 -15.50 -6.73
N ALA A 106 -11.95 -15.56 -7.96
CA ALA A 106 -12.70 -15.15 -9.16
C ALA A 106 -13.99 -15.96 -9.33
N ALA A 107 -13.91 -17.28 -9.25
CA ALA A 107 -15.07 -18.17 -9.33
C ALA A 107 -16.07 -17.92 -8.20
N GLY A 108 -15.57 -17.78 -6.96
CA GLY A 108 -16.38 -17.47 -5.79
C GLY A 108 -17.09 -16.12 -5.90
N LEU A 109 -16.43 -15.06 -6.39
CA LEU A 109 -17.02 -13.72 -6.51
C LEU A 109 -18.13 -13.64 -7.56
N VAL A 110 -17.90 -14.23 -8.74
CA VAL A 110 -18.91 -14.23 -9.81
C VAL A 110 -20.14 -15.04 -9.40
N ALA A 111 -19.92 -16.21 -8.79
CA ALA A 111 -21.00 -17.02 -8.23
C ALA A 111 -21.71 -16.28 -7.08
N ALA A 112 -20.98 -15.63 -6.18
CA ALA A 112 -21.57 -14.89 -5.07
C ALA A 112 -22.51 -13.78 -5.56
N PHE A 113 -22.11 -13.02 -6.59
CA PHE A 113 -22.97 -12.01 -7.20
C PHE A 113 -24.29 -12.60 -7.70
N SER A 114 -24.24 -13.76 -8.36
CA SER A 114 -25.43 -14.47 -8.84
C SER A 114 -26.28 -15.02 -7.69
N LEU A 115 -25.66 -15.63 -6.68
CA LEU A 115 -26.34 -16.31 -5.58
C LEU A 115 -27.05 -15.35 -4.62
N ILE A 116 -26.56 -14.10 -4.50
CA ILE A 116 -27.22 -13.04 -3.73
C ILE A 116 -28.17 -12.20 -4.56
N ASP A 117 -28.30 -12.48 -5.86
CA ASP A 117 -29.07 -11.68 -6.81
C ASP A 117 -28.63 -10.20 -6.84
N GLY A 118 -27.32 -9.97 -7.00
CA GLY A 118 -26.69 -8.65 -6.88
C GLY A 118 -27.23 -7.57 -7.84
N GLY A 119 -27.89 -7.98 -8.93
CA GLY A 119 -28.57 -7.11 -9.87
C GLY A 119 -29.88 -6.52 -9.32
N ALA A 120 -30.59 -7.26 -8.46
CA ALA A 120 -31.85 -6.84 -7.87
C ALA A 120 -31.66 -5.89 -6.67
N PRO A 121 -32.66 -5.06 -6.31
CA PRO A 121 -32.53 -4.08 -5.22
C PRO A 121 -32.12 -4.69 -3.86
N ALA A 122 -32.65 -5.87 -3.52
CA ALA A 122 -32.34 -6.55 -2.25
C ALA A 122 -30.92 -7.14 -2.23
N GLY A 123 -30.51 -7.78 -3.33
CA GLY A 123 -29.17 -8.35 -3.48
C GLY A 123 -28.08 -7.30 -3.66
N ARG A 124 -28.40 -6.18 -4.33
CA ARG A 124 -27.51 -5.02 -4.46
C ARG A 124 -27.00 -4.51 -3.12
N ARG A 125 -27.87 -4.48 -2.10
CA ARG A 125 -27.48 -4.08 -0.73
C ARG A 125 -26.46 -5.04 -0.12
N HIS A 126 -26.58 -6.33 -0.39
CA HIS A 126 -25.63 -7.35 0.04
C HIS A 126 -24.30 -7.20 -0.70
N TRP A 127 -24.35 -7.01 -2.01
CA TRP A 127 -23.14 -6.78 -2.83
C TRP A 127 -22.36 -5.54 -2.42
N LEU A 128 -23.04 -4.41 -2.25
CA LEU A 128 -22.42 -3.18 -1.73
C LEU A 128 -21.91 -3.37 -0.30
N GLY A 129 -22.64 -4.12 0.53
CA GLY A 129 -22.22 -4.51 1.87
C GLY A 129 -20.91 -5.29 1.89
N ALA A 130 -20.70 -6.21 0.93
CA ALA A 130 -19.43 -6.94 0.77
C ALA A 130 -18.26 -6.00 0.45
N ALA A 131 -18.45 -5.04 -0.47
CA ALA A 131 -17.42 -4.07 -0.82
C ALA A 131 -17.06 -3.12 0.35
N VAL A 132 -18.07 -2.73 1.14
CA VAL A 132 -17.86 -1.94 2.37
C VAL A 132 -17.12 -2.75 3.42
N LEU A 133 -17.53 -4.01 3.64
CA LEU A 133 -16.88 -4.92 4.58
C LEU A 133 -15.40 -5.09 4.22
N SER A 134 -15.11 -5.30 2.93
CA SER A 134 -13.74 -5.40 2.41
C SER A 134 -12.87 -4.19 2.77
N SER A 135 -13.43 -2.99 2.61
CA SER A 135 -12.70 -1.74 2.85
C SER A 135 -12.50 -1.46 4.34
N ALA A 136 -13.49 -1.77 5.18
CA ALA A 136 -13.48 -1.46 6.61
C ALA A 136 -12.74 -2.50 7.45
N VAL A 137 -12.90 -3.78 7.14
CA VAL A 137 -12.35 -4.87 7.95
C VAL A 137 -10.93 -5.24 7.54
N GLY A 138 -10.56 -5.03 6.28
CA GLY A 138 -9.27 -5.49 5.76
C GLY A 138 -8.07 -5.06 6.61
N PRO A 139 -7.79 -3.75 6.76
CA PRO A 139 -6.63 -3.30 7.52
C PRO A 139 -6.69 -3.63 9.02
N ALA A 140 -7.86 -3.43 9.65
CA ALA A 140 -8.06 -3.71 11.07
C ALA A 140 -7.83 -5.19 11.41
N LEU A 141 -8.39 -6.09 10.59
CA LEU A 141 -8.23 -7.52 10.74
C LEU A 141 -6.79 -7.95 10.45
N GLY A 142 -6.18 -7.42 9.39
CA GLY A 142 -4.79 -7.71 9.02
C GLY A 142 -3.82 -7.37 10.15
N GLY A 143 -3.88 -6.15 10.70
CA GLY A 143 -2.99 -5.74 11.79
C GLY A 143 -3.24 -6.47 13.10
N ALA A 144 -4.51 -6.74 13.45
CA ALA A 144 -4.84 -7.49 14.66
C ALA A 144 -4.35 -8.95 14.60
N LEU A 145 -4.54 -9.63 13.46
CA LEU A 145 -4.10 -11.02 13.29
C LEU A 145 -2.58 -11.13 13.25
N THR A 146 -1.92 -10.25 12.50
CA THR A 146 -0.46 -10.22 12.36
C THR A 146 0.20 -9.99 13.71
N GLN A 147 -0.28 -9.01 14.49
CA GLN A 147 0.31 -8.72 15.79
C GLN A 147 -0.02 -9.77 16.88
N ALA A 148 -1.21 -10.37 16.87
CA ALA A 148 -1.60 -11.34 17.89
C ALA A 148 -1.00 -12.73 17.67
N PHE A 149 -0.70 -13.08 16.42
CA PHE A 149 -0.15 -14.36 16.02
C PHE A 149 1.09 -14.12 15.14
N ASP A 150 0.91 -14.18 13.83
CA ASP A 150 1.91 -13.91 12.79
C ASP A 150 1.16 -13.62 11.47
N TRP A 151 1.89 -13.26 10.41
CA TRP A 151 1.30 -13.06 9.08
C TRP A 151 0.55 -14.29 8.52
N ARG A 152 0.85 -15.52 8.93
CA ARG A 152 0.17 -16.73 8.41
C ARG A 152 -1.28 -16.79 8.88
N ALA A 153 -1.59 -16.21 10.04
CA ALA A 153 -2.94 -16.15 10.58
C ALA A 153 -3.94 -15.46 9.62
N ILE A 154 -3.48 -14.48 8.81
CA ILE A 154 -4.33 -13.79 7.83
C ILE A 154 -4.86 -14.74 6.74
N PHE A 155 -4.17 -15.84 6.50
CA PHE A 155 -4.55 -16.87 5.55
C PHE A 155 -5.37 -17.96 6.20
N ILE A 156 -4.96 -18.38 7.41
CA ILE A 156 -5.64 -19.42 8.17
C ILE A 156 -7.09 -19.01 8.45
N VAL A 157 -7.33 -17.74 8.80
CA VAL A 157 -8.69 -17.25 9.11
C VAL A 157 -9.63 -17.36 7.90
N GLN A 158 -9.09 -17.31 6.69
CA GLN A 158 -9.90 -17.36 5.47
C GLN A 158 -10.39 -18.78 5.17
N VAL A 159 -9.68 -19.81 5.62
CA VAL A 159 -10.02 -21.23 5.40
C VAL A 159 -11.40 -21.60 5.95
N PRO A 160 -11.72 -21.39 7.24
CA PRO A 160 -13.05 -21.71 7.77
C PRO A 160 -14.13 -20.85 7.14
N LEU A 161 -13.86 -19.58 6.81
CA LEU A 161 -14.83 -18.71 6.16
C LEU A 161 -15.15 -19.20 4.73
N ALA A 162 -14.14 -19.59 3.97
CA ALA A 162 -14.30 -20.16 2.64
C ALA A 162 -15.07 -21.50 2.68
N ALA A 163 -14.79 -22.36 3.65
CA ALA A 163 -15.53 -23.60 3.86
C ALA A 163 -17.01 -23.34 4.17
N VAL A 164 -17.30 -22.40 5.08
CA VAL A 164 -18.68 -22.02 5.43
C VAL A 164 -19.40 -21.42 4.22
N ALA A 165 -18.72 -20.61 3.40
CA ALA A 165 -19.28 -20.03 2.19
C ALA A 165 -19.58 -21.09 1.11
N ALA A 166 -18.70 -22.07 0.93
CA ALA A 166 -18.93 -23.19 0.04
C ALA A 166 -20.18 -23.99 0.46
N LEU A 167 -20.32 -24.31 1.75
CA LEU A 167 -21.51 -24.97 2.29
C LEU A 167 -22.78 -24.11 2.11
N ALA A 168 -22.67 -22.79 2.27
CA ALA A 168 -23.78 -21.86 2.06
C ALA A 168 -24.20 -21.77 0.59
N ALA A 169 -23.25 -21.87 -0.34
CA ALA A 169 -23.53 -21.92 -1.78
C ALA A 169 -24.32 -23.19 -2.14
N LEU A 170 -23.85 -24.37 -1.71
CA LEU A 170 -24.48 -25.68 -2.00
C LEU A 170 -25.90 -25.82 -1.42
N LYS A 171 -26.19 -25.20 -0.28
CA LYS A 171 -27.55 -25.23 0.30
C LYS A 171 -28.58 -24.42 -0.50
N GLY A 172 -28.16 -23.74 -1.57
CA GLY A 172 -29.02 -22.86 -2.38
C GLY A 172 -30.00 -23.58 -3.30
N GLU A 173 -29.63 -24.74 -3.86
CA GLU A 173 -30.46 -25.51 -4.79
C GLU A 173 -31.82 -25.86 -4.18
N LYS A 174 -31.84 -26.43 -2.97
CA LYS A 174 -33.08 -26.95 -2.35
C LYS A 174 -34.14 -25.87 -2.12
N ALA A 175 -33.73 -24.65 -1.78
CA ALA A 175 -34.66 -23.56 -1.52
C ALA A 175 -35.13 -22.86 -2.81
N ALA A 176 -34.27 -22.78 -3.84
CA ALA A 176 -34.65 -22.22 -5.13
C ALA A 176 -35.57 -23.17 -5.90
N GLU A 177 -35.36 -24.48 -5.77
CA GLU A 177 -36.22 -25.52 -6.36
C GLU A 177 -37.60 -25.58 -5.69
N GLU A 178 -37.68 -25.45 -4.35
CA GLU A 178 -38.97 -25.33 -3.63
C GLU A 178 -39.72 -24.04 -3.97
N VAL A 179 -39.03 -22.91 -4.11
CA VAL A 179 -39.64 -21.61 -4.47
C VAL A 179 -40.04 -21.59 -5.94
N ALA A 180 -39.21 -22.10 -6.85
CA ALA A 180 -39.55 -22.21 -8.26
C ALA A 180 -40.70 -23.21 -8.49
N ALA A 181 -40.78 -24.30 -7.72
CA ALA A 181 -41.93 -25.20 -7.73
C ALA A 181 -43.20 -24.52 -7.19
N ALA A 182 -43.08 -23.70 -6.15
CA ALA A 182 -44.20 -22.92 -5.59
C ALA A 182 -44.66 -21.79 -6.53
N ASP A 183 -43.74 -21.09 -7.17
CA ASP A 183 -44.02 -20.02 -8.13
C ASP A 183 -44.53 -20.58 -9.47
N ALA A 184 -44.02 -21.73 -9.94
CA ALA A 184 -44.57 -22.43 -11.10
C ALA A 184 -45.99 -22.97 -10.83
N ALA A 185 -46.26 -23.42 -9.60
CA ALA A 185 -47.61 -23.79 -9.17
C ALA A 185 -48.55 -22.57 -9.04
N ALA A 186 -48.02 -21.39 -8.69
CA ALA A 186 -48.79 -20.15 -8.56
C ALA A 186 -48.98 -19.40 -9.90
N ALA A 187 -48.04 -19.53 -10.83
CA ALA A 187 -48.05 -18.84 -12.13
C ALA A 187 -48.74 -19.65 -13.25
N ALA A 188 -49.07 -20.92 -13.01
CA ALA A 188 -49.88 -21.72 -13.91
C ALA A 188 -51.30 -21.15 -14.00
N THR A 189 -51.56 -20.35 -15.04
CA THR A 189 -52.91 -19.90 -15.39
C THR A 189 -53.46 -20.82 -16.49
N VAL A 190 -54.66 -21.35 -16.26
CA VAL A 190 -55.38 -22.15 -17.25
C VAL A 190 -55.97 -21.19 -18.28
N GLY A 191 -55.53 -21.30 -19.53
CA GLY A 191 -56.12 -20.55 -20.64
C GLY A 191 -57.59 -20.94 -20.87
N PRO A 192 -58.38 -20.14 -21.58
CA PRO A 192 -59.80 -20.43 -21.86
C PRO A 192 -60.04 -21.78 -22.55
N ASP A 193 -59.02 -22.36 -23.18
CA ASP A 193 -59.06 -23.65 -23.90
C ASP A 193 -58.54 -24.83 -23.04
N GLY A 194 -58.28 -24.62 -21.75
CA GLY A 194 -57.82 -25.66 -20.82
C GLY A 194 -56.31 -25.96 -20.86
N THR A 195 -55.53 -25.26 -21.69
CA THR A 195 -54.07 -25.45 -21.79
C THR A 195 -53.31 -24.60 -20.77
N LEU A 196 -52.25 -25.16 -20.18
CA LEU A 196 -51.31 -24.45 -19.32
C LEU A 196 -50.48 -23.47 -20.17
N VAL A 197 -50.60 -22.16 -19.90
CA VAL A 197 -49.79 -21.13 -20.55
C VAL A 197 -48.56 -20.86 -19.69
N GLN A 198 -47.38 -21.29 -20.15
CA GLN A 198 -46.11 -20.87 -19.55
C GLN A 198 -45.79 -19.43 -19.97
N PRO A 199 -45.25 -18.59 -19.07
CA PRO A 199 -44.73 -17.29 -19.46
C PRO A 199 -43.62 -17.46 -20.50
N PRO A 200 -43.48 -16.54 -21.46
CA PRO A 200 -42.41 -16.62 -22.45
C PRO A 200 -41.06 -16.68 -21.75
N PRO A 201 -40.09 -17.46 -22.28
CA PRO A 201 -38.73 -17.43 -21.76
C PRO A 201 -38.23 -15.98 -21.83
N LEU A 202 -37.61 -15.53 -20.74
CA LEU A 202 -36.95 -14.22 -20.72
C LEU A 202 -35.85 -14.25 -21.79
N ASP A 203 -36.08 -13.58 -22.92
CA ASP A 203 -35.08 -13.44 -23.97
C ASP A 203 -33.78 -12.90 -23.36
N ASP A 204 -32.67 -13.62 -23.57
CA ASP A 204 -31.29 -13.28 -23.19
C ASP A 204 -30.75 -12.02 -23.91
N ALA A 205 -31.62 -11.24 -24.55
CA ALA A 205 -31.31 -10.05 -25.32
C ALA A 205 -31.19 -8.76 -24.47
N HIS A 206 -30.80 -8.86 -23.20
CA HIS A 206 -30.19 -7.71 -22.51
C HIS A 206 -28.75 -7.57 -23.00
N VAL A 207 -28.62 -7.11 -24.25
CA VAL A 207 -27.34 -6.69 -24.84
C VAL A 207 -26.75 -5.63 -23.91
N SER A 208 -25.74 -6.01 -23.13
CA SER A 208 -24.92 -5.08 -22.36
C SER A 208 -24.50 -3.94 -23.30
N GLY A 209 -24.94 -2.71 -23.01
CA GLY A 209 -24.49 -1.56 -23.77
C GLY A 209 -22.95 -1.46 -23.74
N PRO A 210 -22.32 -0.85 -24.75
CA PRO A 210 -20.86 -0.74 -24.80
C PRO A 210 -20.33 -0.09 -23.52
N ILE A 211 -19.26 -0.67 -22.95
CA ILE A 211 -18.61 -0.12 -21.76
C ILE A 211 -18.23 1.33 -22.04
N ARG A 212 -18.68 2.22 -21.16
CA ARG A 212 -18.27 3.62 -21.22
C ARG A 212 -16.80 3.69 -20.80
N LEU A 213 -15.92 3.76 -21.81
CA LEU A 213 -14.46 3.70 -21.63
C LEU A 213 -13.95 4.72 -20.62
N LEU A 214 -14.50 5.93 -20.64
CA LEU A 214 -14.03 7.01 -19.77
C LEU A 214 -14.31 6.75 -18.27
N PRO A 215 -15.56 6.49 -17.83
CA PRO A 215 -15.81 6.06 -16.45
C PRO A 215 -15.04 4.79 -16.05
N ALA A 216 -14.84 3.84 -16.97
CA ALA A 216 -14.05 2.65 -16.70
C ALA A 216 -12.57 2.97 -16.44
N ALA A 217 -11.95 3.81 -17.26
CA ALA A 217 -10.58 4.28 -17.06
C ALA A 217 -10.44 5.07 -15.75
N ALA A 218 -11.39 5.96 -15.45
CA ALA A 218 -11.41 6.70 -14.20
C ALA A 218 -11.54 5.77 -12.97
N LEU A 219 -12.37 4.72 -13.06
CA LEU A 219 -12.47 3.71 -12.01
C LEU A 219 -11.15 2.95 -11.82
N ALA A 220 -10.47 2.58 -12.90
CA ALA A 220 -9.15 1.91 -12.83
C ALA A 220 -8.12 2.79 -12.13
N PHE A 221 -8.04 4.08 -12.50
CA PHE A 221 -7.12 5.04 -11.89
C PHE A 221 -7.43 5.33 -10.42
N LEU A 222 -8.71 5.46 -10.07
CA LEU A 222 -9.12 5.61 -8.69
C LEU A 222 -8.78 4.36 -7.86
N SER A 223 -9.03 3.17 -8.40
CA SER A 223 -8.74 1.90 -7.73
C SER A 223 -7.24 1.70 -7.50
N ALA A 224 -6.43 2.06 -8.50
CA ALA A 224 -4.98 2.12 -8.41
C ALA A 224 -4.55 3.06 -7.27
N ALA A 225 -5.04 4.30 -7.26
CA ALA A 225 -4.69 5.29 -6.25
C ALA A 225 -5.08 4.86 -4.83
N LEU A 226 -6.28 4.31 -4.63
CA LEU A 226 -6.77 3.85 -3.33
C LEU A 226 -5.96 2.68 -2.77
N THR A 227 -5.56 1.75 -3.63
CA THR A 227 -4.74 0.62 -3.20
C THR A 227 -3.31 1.04 -2.95
N ALA A 228 -2.75 1.90 -3.82
CA ALA A 228 -1.43 2.48 -3.65
C ALA A 228 -1.34 3.28 -2.33
N VAL A 229 -2.31 4.15 -2.01
CA VAL A 229 -2.26 4.89 -0.73
C VAL A 229 -2.31 3.95 0.47
N LEU A 230 -3.17 2.94 0.48
CA LEU A 230 -3.23 2.00 1.59
C LEU A 230 -1.90 1.25 1.75
N PHE A 231 -1.36 0.72 0.65
CA PHE A 231 -0.08 0.02 0.64
C PHE A 231 1.07 0.92 1.11
N LEU A 232 1.22 2.10 0.50
CA LEU A 232 2.30 3.06 0.80
C LEU A 232 2.23 3.58 2.22
N LEU A 233 1.03 3.88 2.72
CA LEU A 233 0.84 4.38 4.07
C LEU A 233 1.15 3.31 5.11
N VAL A 234 0.72 2.06 4.88
CA VAL A 234 1.06 0.95 5.78
C VAL A 234 2.58 0.71 5.78
N LEU A 235 3.21 0.69 4.61
CA LEU A 235 4.66 0.49 4.51
C LEU A 235 5.43 1.64 5.18
N LEU A 236 5.00 2.90 4.98
CA LEU A 236 5.58 4.04 5.67
C LEU A 236 5.43 3.94 7.18
N LEU A 237 4.25 3.59 7.69
CA LEU A 237 4.00 3.51 9.13
C LEU A 237 4.82 2.38 9.77
N VAL A 238 4.78 1.17 9.20
CA VAL A 238 5.40 -0.01 9.84
C VAL A 238 6.90 -0.09 9.52
N ALA A 239 7.27 -0.09 8.24
CA ALA A 239 8.68 -0.22 7.84
C ALA A 239 9.44 1.11 7.95
N GLY A 240 8.79 2.23 7.59
CA GLY A 240 9.43 3.54 7.60
C GLY A 240 9.53 4.18 8.99
N TRP A 241 8.47 4.11 9.78
CA TRP A 241 8.36 4.78 11.09
C TRP A 241 8.41 3.83 12.29
N ALA A 242 8.61 2.53 12.06
CA ALA A 242 8.67 1.50 13.10
C ALA A 242 7.40 1.39 13.97
N ILE A 243 6.23 1.73 13.42
CA ILE A 243 4.95 1.62 14.12
C ILE A 243 4.47 0.16 14.12
N SER A 244 3.96 -0.33 15.26
CA SER A 244 3.43 -1.69 15.36
C SER A 244 2.26 -1.94 14.39
N PRO A 245 2.08 -3.18 13.87
CA PRO A 245 1.01 -3.49 12.91
C PRO A 245 -0.40 -3.13 13.39
N LEU A 246 -0.70 -3.30 14.67
CA LEU A 246 -2.01 -2.93 15.23
C LEU A 246 -2.20 -1.40 15.28
N ALA A 247 -1.17 -0.65 15.66
CA ALA A 247 -1.24 0.81 15.69
C ALA A 247 -1.31 1.39 14.26
N ALA A 248 -0.59 0.81 13.31
CA ALA A 248 -0.71 1.13 11.89
C ALA A 248 -2.12 0.82 11.39
N ALA A 249 -2.68 -0.35 11.70
CA ALA A 249 -4.05 -0.73 11.35
C ALA A 249 -5.10 0.23 11.93
N ALA A 250 -4.97 0.62 13.19
CA ALA A 250 -5.84 1.62 13.81
C ALA A 250 -5.73 2.98 13.10
N THR A 251 -4.52 3.38 12.74
CA THR A 251 -4.25 4.63 12.00
C THR A 251 -4.90 4.60 10.62
N VAL A 252 -4.73 3.52 9.85
CA VAL A 252 -5.28 3.43 8.48
C VAL A 252 -6.79 3.20 8.44
N THR A 253 -7.41 2.84 9.57
CA THR A 253 -8.87 2.66 9.71
C THR A 253 -9.64 4.00 9.59
N ILE A 254 -8.95 5.14 9.71
CA ILE A 254 -9.55 6.47 9.47
C ILE A 254 -10.12 6.55 8.06
N LEU A 255 -9.42 6.01 7.06
CA LEU A 255 -9.83 6.04 5.65
C LEU A 255 -11.21 5.34 5.42
N PRO A 256 -11.43 4.07 5.81
CA PRO A 256 -12.74 3.44 5.63
C PRO A 256 -13.84 4.05 6.51
N LEU A 257 -13.53 4.51 7.73
CA LEU A 257 -14.53 5.21 8.56
C LEU A 257 -15.00 6.51 7.92
N ALA A 258 -14.08 7.30 7.38
CA ALA A 258 -14.39 8.50 6.62
C ALA A 258 -15.15 8.18 5.32
N ALA A 259 -14.86 7.05 4.67
CA ALA A 259 -15.61 6.57 3.49
C ALA A 259 -17.08 6.24 3.81
N LEU A 260 -17.36 5.65 4.97
CA LEU A 260 -18.74 5.49 5.43
C LEU A 260 -19.45 6.85 5.55
N GLY A 261 -18.76 7.86 6.08
CA GLY A 261 -19.24 9.24 6.12
C GLY A 261 -19.55 9.79 4.73
N GLY A 262 -18.57 9.73 3.82
CA GLY A 262 -18.68 10.23 2.44
C GLY A 262 -19.76 9.55 1.61
N SER A 263 -20.06 8.28 1.86
CA SER A 263 -21.11 7.52 1.16
C SER A 263 -22.53 8.08 1.36
N ARG A 264 -22.73 8.91 2.38
CA ARG A 264 -24.02 9.59 2.64
C ARG A 264 -24.20 10.87 1.83
N ILE A 265 -23.15 11.35 1.15
CA ILE A 265 -23.20 12.57 0.35
C ILE A 265 -23.90 12.27 -0.98
N GLY A 266 -25.10 12.83 -1.13
CA GLY A 266 -25.89 12.72 -2.36
C GLY A 266 -25.46 13.70 -3.46
N GLY A 267 -25.97 13.49 -4.67
CA GLY A 267 -25.74 14.37 -5.81
C GLY A 267 -25.60 13.62 -7.13
N PRO A 268 -25.41 14.33 -8.26
CA PRO A 268 -25.26 13.70 -9.57
C PRO A 268 -24.05 12.74 -9.59
N PRO A 269 -24.18 11.49 -10.08
CA PRO A 269 -23.11 10.49 -10.02
C PRO A 269 -21.80 10.95 -10.66
N ARG A 270 -21.84 11.63 -11.81
CA ARG A 270 -20.62 12.18 -12.45
C ARG A 270 -19.89 13.17 -11.55
N GLN A 271 -20.63 14.06 -10.88
CA GLN A 271 -20.05 15.06 -9.98
C GLN A 271 -19.50 14.41 -8.72
N ARG A 272 -20.20 13.43 -8.13
CA ARG A 272 -19.70 12.67 -6.97
C ARG A 272 -18.45 11.85 -7.30
N ALA A 273 -18.43 11.16 -8.43
CA ALA A 273 -17.27 10.40 -8.88
C ALA A 273 -16.07 11.31 -9.15
N ALA A 274 -16.28 12.42 -9.87
CA ALA A 274 -15.23 13.41 -10.10
C ALA A 274 -14.73 14.02 -8.78
N ALA A 275 -15.65 14.48 -7.94
CA ALA A 275 -15.32 15.14 -6.71
C ALA A 275 -14.61 14.23 -5.72
N GLY A 276 -15.11 13.00 -5.57
CA GLY A 276 -14.52 12.00 -4.71
C GLY A 276 -13.13 11.58 -5.18
N SER A 277 -12.93 11.44 -6.50
CA SER A 277 -11.59 11.14 -7.06
C SER A 277 -10.60 12.28 -6.80
N LEU A 278 -11.04 13.54 -6.93
CA LEU A 278 -10.19 14.70 -6.60
C LEU A 278 -9.86 14.77 -5.11
N LEU A 279 -10.82 14.49 -4.21
CA LEU A 279 -10.57 14.44 -2.76
C LEU A 279 -9.57 13.35 -2.39
N VAL A 280 -9.67 12.17 -3.01
CA VAL A 280 -8.65 11.12 -2.91
C VAL A 280 -7.31 11.65 -3.37
N GLY A 281 -7.24 12.26 -4.56
CA GLY A 281 -6.01 12.86 -5.08
C GLY A 281 -5.38 13.88 -4.13
N GLY A 282 -6.14 14.84 -3.63
CA GLY A 282 -5.66 15.86 -2.70
C GLY A 282 -5.22 15.28 -1.36
N GLY A 283 -5.96 14.31 -0.80
CA GLY A 283 -5.54 13.59 0.41
C GLY A 283 -4.22 12.85 0.19
N VAL A 284 -4.12 12.05 -0.88
CA VAL A 284 -2.91 11.27 -1.17
C VAL A 284 -1.71 12.17 -1.48
N LEU A 285 -1.89 13.28 -2.20
CA LEU A 285 -0.81 14.25 -2.44
C LEU A 285 -0.31 14.90 -1.15
N ALA A 286 -1.19 15.18 -0.19
CA ALA A 286 -0.77 15.76 1.09
C ALA A 286 0.18 14.82 1.87
N LEU A 287 0.01 13.49 1.75
CA LEU A 287 0.93 12.50 2.34
C LEU A 287 2.34 12.54 1.73
N ALA A 288 2.54 13.18 0.58
CA ALA A 288 3.86 13.33 -0.02
C ALA A 288 4.73 14.40 0.68
N TRP A 289 4.13 15.24 1.52
CA TRP A 289 4.82 16.30 2.27
C TRP A 289 4.40 16.29 3.75
N ILE A 290 4.54 15.14 4.40
CA ILE A 290 4.29 15.03 5.84
C ILE A 290 5.36 15.84 6.60
N PRO A 291 4.98 16.75 7.54
CA PRO A 291 5.95 17.59 8.22
C PRO A 291 6.95 16.85 9.13
N ASP A 292 6.49 15.86 9.90
CA ASP A 292 7.31 15.05 10.81
C ASP A 292 6.70 13.64 11.03
N ALA A 293 7.38 12.78 11.78
CA ALA A 293 6.97 11.37 12.00
C ALA A 293 5.78 11.18 12.97
N HIS A 294 4.89 12.16 13.12
CA HIS A 294 3.70 11.99 13.96
C HIS A 294 2.52 11.45 13.14
N VAL A 295 1.93 10.35 13.61
CA VAL A 295 0.77 9.70 12.96
C VAL A 295 -0.42 10.64 12.73
N ALA A 296 -0.57 11.67 13.58
CA ALA A 296 -1.63 12.66 13.48
C ALA A 296 -1.64 13.42 12.14
N TRP A 297 -0.47 13.64 11.52
CA TRP A 297 -0.39 14.28 10.21
C TRP A 297 -0.99 13.44 9.08
N THR A 298 -1.16 12.13 9.29
CA THR A 298 -1.78 11.28 8.29
C THR A 298 -3.32 11.33 8.37
N PHE A 299 -3.90 11.80 9.48
CA PHE A 299 -5.34 11.68 9.75
C PHE A 299 -6.19 12.51 8.79
N LEU A 300 -5.84 13.77 8.56
CA LEU A 300 -6.57 14.65 7.64
C LEU A 300 -6.46 14.16 6.18
N PRO A 301 -5.26 13.86 5.64
CA PRO A 301 -5.10 13.26 4.33
C PRO A 301 -5.95 11.99 4.12
N GLN A 302 -5.93 11.09 5.12
CA GLN A 302 -6.73 9.86 5.11
C GLN A 302 -8.23 10.12 5.17
N ALA A 303 -8.67 11.08 5.98
CA ALA A 303 -10.08 11.45 6.07
C ALA A 303 -10.59 12.02 4.74
N LEU A 304 -9.79 12.86 4.08
CA LEU A 304 -10.11 13.39 2.74
C LEU A 304 -10.21 12.26 1.71
N ALA A 305 -9.22 11.36 1.68
CA ALA A 305 -9.24 10.22 0.79
C ALA A 305 -10.40 9.25 1.08
N GLY A 306 -10.70 9.03 2.35
CA GLY A 306 -11.85 8.24 2.80
C GLY A 306 -13.16 8.84 2.33
N VAL A 307 -13.44 10.11 2.66
CA VAL A 307 -14.66 10.80 2.20
C VAL A 307 -14.76 10.75 0.67
N GLY A 308 -13.64 10.98 -0.04
CA GLY A 308 -13.58 10.91 -1.49
C GLY A 308 -13.92 9.52 -2.04
N MET A 309 -13.36 8.46 -1.45
CA MET A 309 -13.68 7.06 -1.75
C MET A 309 -15.17 6.78 -1.53
N GLY A 310 -15.72 7.22 -0.41
CA GLY A 310 -17.14 7.08 -0.05
C GLY A 310 -18.09 7.73 -1.05
N MET A 311 -17.70 8.88 -1.62
CA MET A 311 -18.46 9.55 -2.67
C MET A 311 -18.31 8.87 -4.03
N ALA A 312 -17.09 8.46 -4.39
CA ALA A 312 -16.77 8.01 -5.74
C ALA A 312 -17.18 6.56 -6.01
N LEU A 313 -16.91 5.63 -5.10
CA LEU A 313 -17.17 4.21 -5.35
C LEU A 313 -18.65 3.89 -5.61
N PRO A 314 -19.62 4.38 -4.81
CA PRO A 314 -21.04 4.18 -5.11
C PRO A 314 -21.49 4.89 -6.40
N ALA A 315 -20.84 5.98 -6.78
CA ALA A 315 -21.15 6.68 -8.02
C ALA A 315 -20.63 5.91 -9.26
N PHE A 316 -19.47 5.26 -9.16
CA PHE A 316 -18.99 4.34 -10.19
C PHE A 316 -19.83 3.06 -10.24
N ALA A 317 -19.94 2.37 -9.10
CA ALA A 317 -20.58 1.08 -8.95
C ALA A 317 -22.11 1.22 -8.84
N GLY A 318 -22.83 0.88 -9.92
CA GLY A 318 -24.30 0.85 -9.94
C GLY A 318 -24.95 2.05 -10.64
N GLU A 319 -24.26 3.18 -10.77
CA GLU A 319 -24.80 4.38 -11.44
C GLU A 319 -24.10 4.68 -12.78
N LEU A 320 -22.80 5.03 -12.76
CA LEU A 320 -22.06 5.30 -14.01
C LEU A 320 -21.74 4.02 -14.78
N LEU A 321 -21.45 2.94 -14.05
CA LEU A 321 -21.16 1.61 -14.55
C LEU A 321 -22.09 0.62 -13.82
N PRO A 322 -23.30 0.39 -14.36
CA PRO A 322 -24.31 -0.43 -13.68
C PRO A 322 -23.93 -1.92 -13.71
N GLU A 323 -23.90 -2.57 -12.55
CA GLU A 323 -23.64 -4.01 -12.40
C GLU A 323 -24.95 -4.79 -12.42
N ARG A 324 -25.64 -4.92 -13.54
CA ARG A 324 -26.97 -5.57 -13.56
C ARG A 324 -26.86 -7.07 -13.63
N THR A 325 -25.81 -7.56 -14.27
CA THR A 325 -25.56 -8.97 -14.52
C THR A 325 -24.25 -9.41 -13.87
N PRO A 326 -24.04 -10.72 -13.66
CA PRO A 326 -22.75 -11.25 -13.25
C PRO A 326 -21.61 -10.89 -14.22
N HIS A 327 -21.90 -10.77 -15.51
CA HIS A 327 -20.96 -10.29 -16.52
C HIS A 327 -20.51 -8.85 -16.28
N ASP A 328 -21.45 -7.94 -15.98
CA ASP A 328 -21.13 -6.54 -15.67
C ASP A 328 -20.28 -6.44 -14.39
N ALA A 329 -20.63 -7.22 -13.36
CA ALA A 329 -19.86 -7.30 -12.11
C ALA A 329 -18.44 -7.83 -12.34
N ALA A 330 -18.29 -8.90 -13.14
CA ALA A 330 -16.99 -9.46 -13.49
C ALA A 330 -16.12 -8.45 -14.25
N TRP A 331 -16.68 -7.71 -15.21
CA TRP A 331 -15.97 -6.64 -15.91
C TRP A 331 -15.52 -5.52 -14.99
N LEU A 332 -16.38 -5.06 -14.09
CA LEU A 332 -16.05 -3.97 -13.18
C LEU A 332 -14.98 -4.35 -12.17
N LEU A 333 -15.06 -5.56 -11.64
CA LEU A 333 -13.99 -6.12 -10.83
C LEU A 333 -12.69 -6.28 -11.62
N THR A 334 -12.76 -6.70 -12.89
CA THR A 334 -11.58 -6.82 -13.77
C THR A 334 -10.91 -5.46 -13.97
N ILE A 335 -11.68 -4.41 -14.30
CA ILE A 335 -11.16 -3.04 -14.50
C ILE A 335 -10.50 -2.52 -13.21
N ARG A 336 -11.16 -2.73 -12.06
CA ARG A 336 -10.64 -2.34 -10.74
C ARG A 336 -9.31 -3.01 -10.46
N HIS A 337 -9.24 -4.34 -10.56
CA HIS A 337 -8.03 -5.10 -10.22
C HIS A 337 -6.92 -4.95 -11.26
N ALA A 338 -7.25 -4.71 -12.53
CA ALA A 338 -6.25 -4.37 -13.55
C ALA A 338 -5.56 -3.04 -13.25
N GLY A 339 -6.32 -2.01 -12.84
CA GLY A 339 -5.73 -0.74 -12.39
C GLY A 339 -4.80 -0.91 -11.19
N ILE A 340 -5.23 -1.71 -10.21
CA ILE A 340 -4.42 -2.06 -9.02
C ILE A 340 -3.13 -2.78 -9.41
N ALA A 341 -3.22 -3.80 -10.27
CA ALA A 341 -2.08 -4.56 -10.74
C ALA A 341 -1.04 -3.67 -11.43
N VAL A 342 -1.48 -2.82 -12.37
CA VAL A 342 -0.60 -1.93 -13.13
C VAL A 342 0.17 -0.99 -12.21
N VAL A 343 -0.50 -0.38 -11.22
CA VAL A 343 0.19 0.55 -10.32
C VAL A 343 1.16 -0.15 -9.38
N LEU A 344 0.85 -1.35 -8.90
CA LEU A 344 1.75 -2.11 -8.03
C LEU A 344 3.02 -2.54 -8.79
N ILE A 345 2.88 -3.02 -10.03
CA ILE A 345 4.01 -3.36 -10.90
C ILE A 345 4.89 -2.14 -11.18
N ALA A 346 4.27 -0.96 -11.39
CA ALA A 346 5.01 0.26 -11.70
C ALA A 346 5.69 0.88 -10.47
N LEU A 347 5.01 0.88 -9.31
CA LEU A 347 5.51 1.53 -8.10
C LEU A 347 6.57 0.72 -7.38
N ALA A 348 6.50 -0.61 -7.39
CA ALA A 348 7.41 -1.42 -6.58
C ALA A 348 8.90 -1.22 -6.92
N PRO A 349 9.33 -1.30 -8.19
CA PRO A 349 10.74 -1.05 -8.54
C PRO A 349 11.16 0.40 -8.30
N LEU A 350 10.22 1.35 -8.45
CA LEU A 350 10.46 2.77 -8.21
C LEU A 350 10.75 3.03 -6.73
N ILE A 351 9.93 2.46 -5.84
CA ILE A 351 10.08 2.61 -4.38
C ILE A 351 11.38 1.95 -3.94
N ALA A 352 11.64 0.72 -4.34
CA ALA A 352 12.84 0.00 -3.92
C ALA A 352 14.12 0.72 -4.32
N ASN A 353 14.24 1.16 -5.59
CA ASN A 353 15.38 1.93 -6.05
C ASN A 353 15.53 3.27 -5.32
N LYS A 354 14.42 3.95 -5.01
CA LYS A 354 14.48 5.21 -4.25
C LYS A 354 14.84 4.99 -2.78
N LEU A 355 14.28 3.95 -2.15
CA LEU A 355 14.53 3.61 -0.76
C LEU A 355 16.00 3.22 -0.55
N ASP A 356 16.56 2.38 -1.43
CA ASP A 356 17.98 2.01 -1.40
C ASP A 356 18.88 3.26 -1.45
N SER A 357 18.67 4.12 -2.46
CA SER A 357 19.44 5.38 -2.60
C SER A 357 19.27 6.35 -1.42
N SER A 358 18.11 6.35 -0.77
CA SER A 358 17.83 7.22 0.37
C SER A 358 18.41 6.67 1.66
N THR A 359 18.37 5.36 1.87
CA THR A 359 18.99 4.68 3.00
C THR A 359 20.51 4.84 2.96
N GLU A 360 21.15 4.68 1.79
CA GLU A 360 22.59 4.92 1.65
C GLU A 360 22.98 6.37 1.99
N ARG A 361 22.23 7.36 1.46
CA ARG A 361 22.44 8.76 1.84
C ARG A 361 22.19 9.02 3.34
N ALA A 362 21.24 8.30 3.94
CA ALA A 362 20.98 8.40 5.37
C ALA A 362 22.13 7.82 6.20
N LYS A 363 22.73 6.70 5.75
CA LYS A 363 23.95 6.13 6.35
C LYS A 363 25.11 7.12 6.28
N GLU A 364 25.36 7.71 5.12
CA GLU A 364 26.41 8.73 4.96
C GLU A 364 26.17 9.93 5.89
N ARG A 365 24.94 10.46 5.94
CA ARG A 365 24.59 11.55 6.87
C ARG A 365 24.72 11.14 8.34
N GLY A 366 24.38 9.89 8.67
CA GLY A 366 24.58 9.33 10.02
C GLY A 366 26.06 9.26 10.40
N VAL A 367 26.92 8.84 9.47
CA VAL A 367 28.38 8.83 9.64
C VAL A 367 28.88 10.26 9.86
N ALA A 368 28.41 11.23 9.07
CA ALA A 368 28.77 12.64 9.27
C ALA A 368 28.48 13.11 10.70
N LEU A 369 27.29 12.76 11.24
CA LEU A 369 26.92 13.10 12.60
C LEU A 369 27.87 12.50 13.64
N VAL A 370 28.24 11.21 13.50
CA VAL A 370 29.16 10.53 14.43
C VAL A 370 30.56 11.13 14.35
N LEU A 371 31.07 11.34 13.13
CA LEU A 371 32.41 11.90 12.90
C LEU A 371 32.53 13.31 13.48
N ASP A 372 31.49 14.14 13.31
CA ASP A 372 31.48 15.54 13.74
C ASP A 372 31.04 15.73 15.21
N ALA A 373 30.59 14.67 15.90
CA ALA A 373 30.22 14.72 17.31
C ALA A 373 31.40 15.11 18.20
N LYS A 374 31.14 15.76 19.34
CA LYS A 374 32.18 16.07 20.34
C LYS A 374 32.39 14.95 21.35
N LEU A 375 32.33 13.69 20.89
CA LEU A 375 32.57 12.51 21.71
C LEU A 375 34.07 12.17 21.75
N PRO A 376 34.54 11.44 22.78
CA PRO A 376 35.89 10.88 22.82
C PRO A 376 36.18 10.03 21.56
N PRO A 377 37.42 10.07 21.02
CA PRO A 377 37.77 9.38 19.78
C PRO A 377 37.54 7.86 19.81
N GLN A 378 37.79 7.23 20.96
CA GLN A 378 37.62 5.79 21.15
C GLN A 378 36.14 5.39 21.06
N ASP A 379 35.25 6.17 21.68
CA ASP A 379 33.80 5.93 21.66
C ASP A 379 33.26 6.08 20.24
N LYS A 380 33.76 7.04 19.44
CA LYS A 380 33.38 7.19 18.03
C LYS A 380 33.75 5.97 17.18
N LEU A 381 34.93 5.39 17.41
CA LEU A 381 35.43 4.22 16.68
C LEU A 381 34.61 2.98 16.98
N GLU A 382 34.13 2.82 18.21
CA GLU A 382 33.23 1.72 18.60
C GLU A 382 31.78 1.95 18.15
N LEU A 383 31.34 3.22 18.13
CA LEU A 383 29.96 3.59 17.83
C LEU A 383 29.64 3.60 16.33
N ALA A 384 30.57 4.03 15.47
CA ALA A 384 30.30 4.16 14.04
C ALA A 384 29.92 2.83 13.36
N PRO A 385 30.68 1.72 13.51
CA PRO A 385 30.31 0.44 12.88
C PRO A 385 29.05 -0.17 13.51
N SER A 386 28.89 -0.03 14.83
CA SER A 386 27.78 -0.65 15.57
C SER A 386 26.43 0.00 15.24
N LEU A 387 26.36 1.33 15.18
CA LEU A 387 25.14 2.05 14.79
C LEU A 387 24.70 1.75 13.35
N LEU A 388 25.64 1.52 12.45
CA LEU A 388 25.36 1.36 11.02
C LEU A 388 25.07 -0.09 10.61
N SER A 389 25.55 -1.06 11.39
CA SER A 389 25.35 -2.49 11.16
C SER A 389 23.89 -2.97 11.23
N GLY A 390 22.98 -2.15 11.79
CA GLY A 390 21.56 -2.49 11.91
C GLY A 390 20.63 -1.72 10.97
N VAL A 391 21.13 -0.75 10.20
CA VAL A 391 20.29 0.11 9.35
C VAL A 391 20.24 -0.49 7.95
N ASP A 392 19.22 -1.28 7.66
CA ASP A 392 19.01 -1.85 6.31
C ASP A 392 17.79 -1.24 5.62
N ALA A 393 17.67 -1.45 4.31
CA ALA A 393 16.57 -0.89 3.52
C ALA A 393 15.18 -1.38 3.96
N ASP A 394 15.12 -2.51 4.66
CA ASP A 394 13.87 -3.19 5.04
C ASP A 394 13.20 -2.58 6.28
N GLN A 395 13.96 -2.24 7.31
CA GLN A 395 13.49 -1.61 8.56
C GLN A 395 14.49 -0.58 9.09
N PRO A 396 14.72 0.51 8.33
CA PRO A 396 15.82 1.44 8.61
C PRO A 396 15.74 2.01 10.03
N ARG A 397 14.55 2.47 10.45
CA ARG A 397 14.37 3.15 11.74
C ARG A 397 14.42 2.21 12.93
N ALA A 398 13.72 1.07 12.87
CA ALA A 398 13.72 0.09 13.96
C ALA A 398 15.12 -0.48 14.21
N GLY A 399 15.90 -0.68 13.14
CA GLY A 399 17.29 -1.07 13.22
C GLY A 399 18.17 -0.02 13.91
N LEU A 400 18.01 1.26 13.55
CA LEU A 400 18.71 2.37 14.19
C LEU A 400 18.34 2.51 15.68
N GLU A 401 17.05 2.53 16.02
CA GLU A 401 16.56 2.65 17.41
C GLU A 401 17.14 1.55 18.29
N LYS A 402 17.14 0.30 17.81
CA LYS A 402 17.72 -0.84 18.53
C LYS A 402 19.21 -0.64 18.83
N GLN A 403 19.98 -0.14 17.86
CA GLN A 403 21.41 0.11 18.06
C GLN A 403 21.65 1.31 18.99
N LEU A 404 20.84 2.37 18.87
CA LEU A 404 20.92 3.53 19.74
C LEU A 404 20.64 3.16 21.20
N ASP A 405 19.62 2.34 21.45
CA ASP A 405 19.27 1.87 22.78
C ASP A 405 20.35 0.94 23.38
N ALA A 406 20.91 0.04 22.55
CA ALA A 406 21.94 -0.90 22.98
C ALA A 406 23.25 -0.21 23.41
N ASN A 407 23.62 0.90 22.75
CA ASN A 407 24.84 1.63 23.06
C ASN A 407 24.66 2.71 24.13
N ARG A 408 23.41 3.13 24.43
CA ARG A 408 23.13 4.21 25.40
C ARG A 408 23.72 3.96 26.79
N ALA A 409 23.76 2.70 27.23
CA ALA A 409 24.28 2.32 28.56
C ALA A 409 25.80 2.52 28.72
N GLN A 410 26.53 2.76 27.63
CA GLN A 410 27.98 2.99 27.63
C GLN A 410 28.33 4.43 28.00
N PHE A 411 27.38 5.36 27.93
CA PHE A 411 27.60 6.79 28.15
C PHE A 411 27.02 7.25 29.49
N ASP A 412 27.75 8.11 30.19
CA ASP A 412 27.31 8.77 31.42
C ASP A 412 27.66 10.27 31.40
N GLY A 413 27.24 11.00 32.44
CA GLY A 413 27.60 12.41 32.63
C GLY A 413 27.28 13.33 31.44
N GLU A 414 28.28 14.09 30.99
CA GLU A 414 28.18 15.03 29.86
C GLU A 414 28.12 14.31 28.51
N ASP A 415 28.80 13.16 28.39
CA ASP A 415 28.84 12.37 27.16
C ASP A 415 27.47 11.74 26.84
N LEU A 416 26.70 11.36 27.87
CA LEU A 416 25.31 10.90 27.69
C LEU A 416 24.42 11.99 27.06
N VAL A 417 24.63 13.26 27.43
CA VAL A 417 23.87 14.38 26.86
C VAL A 417 24.26 14.62 25.39
N LEU A 418 25.54 14.45 25.06
CA LEU A 418 26.01 14.54 23.67
C LEU A 418 25.49 13.37 22.84
N TYR A 419 25.47 12.17 23.41
CA TYR A 419 24.92 10.97 22.79
C TYR A 419 23.42 11.09 22.53
N ASP A 420 22.63 11.52 23.52
CA ASP A 420 21.18 11.69 23.36
C ASP A 420 20.86 12.71 22.25
N LYS A 421 21.66 13.78 22.10
CA LYS A 421 21.53 14.74 20.99
C LYS A 421 21.87 14.12 19.64
N LEU A 422 22.94 13.34 19.56
CA LEU A 422 23.32 12.59 18.36
C LEU A 422 22.20 11.63 17.95
N ALA A 423 21.66 10.88 18.91
CA ALA A 423 20.60 9.90 18.70
C ALA A 423 19.35 10.54 18.07
N VAL A 424 18.88 11.66 18.64
CA VAL A 424 17.75 12.44 18.09
C VAL A 424 18.04 12.90 16.66
N ARG A 425 19.24 13.46 16.42
CA ARG A 425 19.64 13.99 15.10
C ARG A 425 19.74 12.88 14.05
N ALA A 426 20.20 11.70 14.43
CA ALA A 426 20.31 10.54 13.57
C ALA A 426 18.92 10.01 13.18
N ASP A 427 18.00 9.90 14.15
CA ASP A 427 16.60 9.51 13.89
C ASP A 427 15.90 10.50 12.96
N GLU A 428 15.98 11.80 13.24
CA GLU A 428 15.42 12.87 12.39
C GLU A 428 15.92 12.79 10.94
N THR A 429 17.21 12.55 10.77
CA THR A 429 17.86 12.41 9.46
C THR A 429 17.31 11.22 8.68
N LEU A 430 17.17 10.09 9.36
CA LEU A 430 16.69 8.85 8.77
C LEU A 430 15.21 8.94 8.38
N VAL A 431 14.37 9.43 9.31
CA VAL A 431 12.94 9.68 9.08
C VAL A 431 12.74 10.59 7.86
N THR A 432 13.53 11.65 7.74
CA THR A 432 13.45 12.58 6.61
C THR A 432 13.81 11.89 5.30
N ALA A 433 14.89 11.10 5.27
CA ALA A 433 15.32 10.36 4.09
C ALA A 433 14.28 9.32 3.64
N VAL A 434 13.67 8.61 4.60
CA VAL A 434 12.57 7.68 4.34
C VAL A 434 11.36 8.44 3.76
N GLY A 435 10.96 9.55 4.36
CA GLY A 435 9.87 10.39 3.85
C GLY A 435 10.09 10.85 2.41
N GLU A 436 11.33 11.26 2.08
CA GLU A 436 11.73 11.64 0.71
C GLU A 436 11.62 10.48 -0.29
N ALA A 437 11.92 9.24 0.12
CA ALA A 437 11.77 8.06 -0.74
C ALA A 437 10.31 7.80 -1.10
N PHE A 438 9.39 7.93 -0.13
CA PHE A 438 7.95 7.68 -0.32
C PHE A 438 7.21 8.81 -1.03
N LYS A 439 7.72 10.05 -0.94
CA LYS A 439 7.12 11.25 -1.56
C LYS A 439 6.68 11.03 -3.00
N TRP A 440 7.54 10.49 -3.85
CA TRP A 440 7.22 10.29 -5.27
C TRP A 440 6.15 9.24 -5.51
N ALA A 441 6.11 8.20 -4.68
CA ALA A 441 5.06 7.18 -4.78
C ALA A 441 3.69 7.76 -4.43
N PHE A 442 3.61 8.60 -3.39
CA PHE A 442 2.38 9.35 -3.07
C PHE A 442 2.01 10.36 -4.16
N VAL A 443 2.98 11.05 -4.77
CA VAL A 443 2.72 11.95 -5.90
C VAL A 443 2.11 11.20 -7.07
N ILE A 444 2.66 10.04 -7.44
CA ILE A 444 2.14 9.22 -8.55
C ILE A 444 0.72 8.74 -8.21
N ALA A 445 0.51 8.17 -7.01
CA ALA A 445 -0.78 7.67 -6.58
C ALA A 445 -1.86 8.77 -6.53
N GLY A 446 -1.53 9.94 -5.98
CA GLY A 446 -2.43 11.09 -5.92
C GLY A 446 -2.76 11.62 -7.32
N SER A 447 -1.77 11.66 -8.22
CA SER A 447 -1.95 12.10 -9.60
C SER A 447 -2.89 11.21 -10.40
N LEU A 448 -2.89 9.89 -10.16
CA LEU A 448 -3.85 8.97 -10.78
C LEU A 448 -5.29 9.30 -10.37
N ALA A 449 -5.53 9.55 -9.08
CA ALA A 449 -6.86 9.94 -8.59
C ALA A 449 -7.30 11.32 -9.12
N ILE A 450 -6.37 12.28 -9.21
CA ILE A 450 -6.66 13.58 -9.85
C ILE A 450 -7.02 13.38 -11.31
N ALA A 451 -6.27 12.56 -12.05
CA ALA A 451 -6.53 12.26 -13.46
C ALA A 451 -7.91 11.60 -13.64
N ALA A 452 -8.31 10.66 -12.76
CA ALA A 452 -9.65 10.08 -12.75
C ALA A 452 -10.75 11.15 -12.57
N GLY A 453 -10.54 12.10 -11.66
CA GLY A 453 -11.45 13.22 -11.45
C GLY A 453 -11.54 14.16 -12.65
N ALA A 454 -10.39 14.54 -13.20
CA ALA A 454 -10.29 15.42 -14.37
C ALA A 454 -10.95 14.81 -15.61
N MET A 455 -10.74 13.51 -15.86
CA MET A 455 -11.40 12.78 -16.94
C MET A 455 -12.92 12.97 -16.92
N LEU A 456 -13.54 12.92 -15.75
CA LEU A 456 -15.00 13.04 -15.59
C LEU A 456 -15.50 14.49 -15.64
N LEU A 457 -14.68 15.46 -15.22
CA LEU A 457 -15.04 16.89 -15.29
C LEU A 457 -14.93 17.45 -16.71
N PHE A 458 -13.89 17.09 -17.46
CA PHE A 458 -13.56 17.73 -18.74
C PHE A 458 -14.09 17.00 -19.98
N ALA A 459 -14.57 15.77 -19.86
CA ALA A 459 -15.11 15.02 -21.01
C ALA A 459 -16.52 15.47 -21.47
N GLY A 460 -17.09 16.52 -20.87
CA GLY A 460 -18.38 17.10 -21.23
C GLY A 460 -18.28 18.36 -22.10
N GLY A 461 -17.53 18.32 -23.21
CA GLY A 461 -17.49 19.41 -24.18
C GLY A 461 -18.78 19.48 -25.02
N GLY A 462 -19.73 20.34 -24.63
CA GLY A 462 -20.88 20.70 -25.47
C GLY A 462 -22.19 20.85 -24.71
N GLY A 463 -22.49 22.07 -24.23
CA GLY A 463 -23.85 22.42 -23.79
C GLY A 463 -23.90 23.40 -22.63
N GLY A 464 -23.81 24.69 -22.94
CA GLY A 464 -24.32 25.76 -22.08
C GLY A 464 -23.40 26.23 -20.98
N ALA A 465 -22.69 27.33 -21.24
CA ALA A 465 -22.21 28.22 -20.21
C ALA A 465 -23.41 28.71 -19.36
N ALA A 466 -23.63 28.10 -18.20
CA ALA A 466 -24.32 28.77 -17.11
C ALA A 466 -23.25 29.49 -16.27
N ALA A 467 -22.72 30.57 -16.85
CA ALA A 467 -21.94 31.55 -16.10
C ALA A 467 -22.90 32.22 -15.11
N GLY A 468 -22.70 32.03 -13.80
CA GLY A 468 -23.54 32.71 -12.80
C GLY A 468 -23.39 32.32 -11.33
N ARG A 469 -22.79 31.19 -10.97
CA ARG A 469 -22.41 30.90 -9.56
C ARG A 469 -21.06 30.20 -9.54
N ALA A 470 -20.15 30.66 -8.68
CA ALA A 470 -18.97 29.89 -8.31
C ALA A 470 -19.45 28.51 -7.86
N SER A 471 -19.26 27.52 -8.72
CA SER A 471 -19.84 26.21 -8.57
C SER A 471 -19.15 25.48 -7.41
N PRO A 472 -19.81 24.52 -6.75
CA PRO A 472 -19.16 23.65 -5.75
C PRO A 472 -17.88 22.95 -6.29
N ALA A 473 -17.72 22.88 -7.61
CA ALA A 473 -16.49 22.44 -8.28
C ALA A 473 -15.29 23.36 -8.02
N LEU A 474 -15.47 24.69 -7.94
CA LEU A 474 -14.38 25.63 -7.65
C LEU A 474 -13.91 25.50 -6.20
N ALA A 475 -14.82 25.42 -5.24
CA ALA A 475 -14.50 25.20 -3.83
C ALA A 475 -13.76 23.87 -3.62
N LEU A 476 -14.15 22.84 -4.38
CA LEU A 476 -13.49 21.55 -4.34
C LEU A 476 -12.07 21.58 -4.94
N VAL A 477 -11.89 22.24 -6.09
CA VAL A 477 -10.56 22.42 -6.69
C VAL A 477 -9.64 23.21 -5.75
N VAL A 478 -10.17 24.24 -5.09
CA VAL A 478 -9.42 24.98 -4.05
C VAL A 478 -9.01 24.04 -2.92
N LEU A 479 -9.90 23.20 -2.40
CA LEU A 479 -9.57 22.25 -1.34
C LEU A 479 -8.48 21.24 -1.77
N VAL A 480 -8.59 20.71 -3.00
CA VAL A 480 -7.67 19.72 -3.58
C VAL A 480 -6.25 20.27 -3.73
N LEU A 481 -6.12 21.57 -4.00
CA LEU A 481 -4.82 22.23 -4.12
C LEU A 481 -4.32 22.79 -2.78
N ALA A 482 -5.23 23.30 -1.93
CA ALA A 482 -4.87 23.97 -0.69
C ALA A 482 -4.27 23.01 0.33
N VAL A 483 -4.83 21.80 0.52
CA VAL A 483 -4.34 20.88 1.56
C VAL A 483 -2.91 20.41 1.27
N PRO A 484 -2.57 19.90 0.07
CA PRO A 484 -1.18 19.56 -0.26
C PRO A 484 -0.24 20.77 -0.17
N ALA A 485 -0.69 21.96 -0.58
CA ALA A 485 0.14 23.17 -0.51
C ALA A 485 0.44 23.58 0.93
N VAL A 486 -0.54 23.48 1.84
CA VAL A 486 -0.34 23.72 3.28
C VAL A 486 0.63 22.68 3.86
N TYR A 487 0.46 21.40 3.52
CA TYR A 487 1.38 20.34 3.96
C TYR A 487 2.81 20.59 3.45
N ALA A 488 2.97 20.95 2.18
CA ALA A 488 4.27 21.31 1.61
C ALA A 488 4.90 22.53 2.30
N GLY A 489 4.12 23.57 2.61
CA GLY A 489 4.60 24.74 3.35
C GLY A 489 4.99 24.42 4.80
N LEU A 490 4.20 23.60 5.49
CA LEU A 490 4.50 23.14 6.85
C LEU A 490 5.74 22.25 6.88
N ASN A 491 5.86 21.30 5.94
CA ASN A 491 7.04 20.47 5.80
C ASN A 491 8.29 21.32 5.55
N ALA A 492 8.23 22.33 4.67
CA ALA A 492 9.34 23.24 4.45
C ALA A 492 9.71 24.10 5.68
N ALA A 493 8.74 24.39 6.56
CA ALA A 493 8.95 25.20 7.76
C ALA A 493 9.40 24.40 9.00
N ILE A 494 9.01 23.12 9.10
CA ILE A 494 9.22 22.27 10.27
C ILE A 494 10.37 21.27 10.04
N ALA A 495 10.67 20.92 8.79
CA ALA A 495 11.68 19.90 8.49
C ALA A 495 13.02 20.24 9.16
N PRO A 496 13.68 19.26 9.80
CA PRO A 496 14.95 19.46 10.47
C PRO A 496 16.01 19.90 9.45
N GLU A 497 16.96 20.71 9.90
CA GLU A 497 18.07 21.12 9.04
C GLU A 497 18.84 19.89 8.54
N PRO A 498 18.97 19.71 7.21
CA PRO A 498 19.61 18.54 6.67
C PRO A 498 21.08 18.51 7.05
N VAL A 499 21.56 17.34 7.45
CA VAL A 499 22.99 17.10 7.65
C VAL A 499 23.68 17.24 6.30
N LYS A 500 24.56 18.23 6.20
CA LYS A 500 25.34 18.49 4.98
C LYS A 500 26.56 17.58 4.97
N ILE A 501 26.70 16.81 3.91
CA ILE A 501 27.96 16.15 3.57
C ILE A 501 28.86 17.25 3.00
N ALA A 502 29.95 17.55 3.69
CA ALA A 502 30.90 18.58 3.26
C ALA A 502 31.77 18.07 2.11
N ASP A 503 32.22 18.99 1.26
CA ASP A 503 33.22 18.66 0.25
C ASP A 503 34.56 18.35 0.96
N PRO A 504 35.12 17.13 0.81
CA PRO A 504 36.39 16.77 1.45
C PRO A 504 37.60 17.54 0.91
N CYS A 505 37.44 18.27 -0.21
CA CYS A 505 38.48 19.14 -0.76
C CYS A 505 38.46 20.57 -0.18
N GLU A 506 37.44 20.94 0.61
CA GLU A 506 37.36 22.25 1.26
C GLU A 506 37.76 22.17 2.74
N ASP A 507 38.30 23.28 3.27
CA ASP A 507 38.66 23.37 4.68
C ASP A 507 37.40 23.34 5.57
N ARG A 508 37.39 22.46 6.58
CA ARG A 508 36.28 22.32 7.54
C ARG A 508 36.72 22.50 8.98
N GLN A 509 35.79 22.92 9.83
CA GLN A 509 36.03 22.95 11.27
C GLN A 509 36.06 21.53 11.83
N MET A 510 37.15 21.21 12.52
CA MET A 510 37.31 19.92 13.18
C MET A 510 36.53 19.87 14.50
N PRO A 511 36.11 18.68 14.96
CA PRO A 511 35.34 18.51 16.20
C PRO A 511 36.04 19.10 17.43
N ASN A 512 37.38 19.13 17.42
CA ASN A 512 38.23 19.62 18.51
C ASN A 512 37.83 18.99 19.85
N SER A 513 37.81 17.66 19.91
CA SER A 513 37.39 16.88 21.10
C SER A 513 38.33 17.02 22.31
N GLY A 514 39.46 17.73 22.15
CA GLY A 514 40.39 18.05 23.24
C GLY A 514 41.35 16.91 23.59
N GLY A 515 42.45 17.24 24.28
CA GLY A 515 43.48 16.28 24.68
C GLY A 515 44.36 15.74 23.53
N LEU A 516 45.31 14.85 23.88
CA LEU A 516 46.23 14.20 22.94
C LEU A 516 45.52 13.27 21.94
N THR A 517 44.49 12.57 22.42
CA THR A 517 43.68 11.67 21.59
C THR A 517 42.81 12.44 20.59
N GLY A 518 42.26 13.60 20.97
CA GLY A 518 41.55 14.49 20.05
C GLY A 518 42.44 15.02 18.92
N LEU A 519 43.70 15.37 19.21
CA LEU A 519 44.65 15.79 18.17
C LEU A 519 44.95 14.67 17.15
N LEU A 520 45.09 13.43 17.63
CA LEU A 520 45.26 12.27 16.74
C LEU A 520 44.00 12.01 15.90
N GLN A 521 42.82 12.17 16.48
CA GLN A 521 41.55 12.07 15.76
C GLN A 521 41.47 13.10 14.64
N ASP A 522 41.79 14.37 14.93
CA ASP A 522 41.71 15.43 13.93
C ASP A 522 42.72 15.19 12.80
N ALA A 523 43.94 14.75 13.12
CA ALA A 523 44.92 14.36 12.10
C ALA A 523 44.44 13.19 11.23
N ALA A 524 43.80 12.18 11.84
CA ALA A 524 43.23 11.05 11.11
C ALA A 524 42.09 11.49 10.18
N LEU A 525 41.17 12.34 10.66
CA LEU A 525 40.05 12.87 9.87
C LEU A 525 40.57 13.67 8.66
N THR A 526 41.60 14.51 8.84
CA THR A 526 42.24 15.24 7.73
C THR A 526 42.86 14.30 6.69
N ALA A 527 43.46 13.19 7.13
CA ALA A 527 44.02 12.19 6.21
C ALA A 527 42.91 11.49 5.40
N VAL A 528 41.77 11.20 6.02
CA VAL A 528 40.61 10.63 5.33
C VAL A 528 40.01 11.63 4.34
N ASP A 529 39.86 12.90 4.72
CA ASP A 529 39.39 13.97 3.82
C ASP A 529 40.31 14.10 2.58
N ALA A 530 41.63 14.09 2.77
CA ALA A 530 42.58 14.11 1.66
C ALA A 530 42.45 12.88 0.74
N GLY A 531 42.21 11.70 1.31
CA GLY A 531 41.94 10.47 0.55
C GLY A 531 40.64 10.56 -0.24
N ALA A 532 39.56 10.99 0.40
CA ALA A 532 38.25 11.16 -0.21
C ALA A 532 38.26 12.18 -1.35
N CYS A 533 38.94 13.33 -1.16
CA CYS A 533 39.13 14.35 -2.18
C CYS A 533 39.84 13.81 -3.43
N ARG A 534 40.89 12.99 -3.27
CA ARG A 534 41.61 12.37 -4.40
C ARG A 534 40.74 11.39 -5.17
N LEU A 535 39.92 10.63 -4.46
CA LEU A 535 39.00 9.65 -5.04
C LEU A 535 37.71 10.28 -5.58
N ARG A 536 37.47 11.58 -5.31
CA ARG A 536 36.22 12.30 -5.65
C ARG A 536 34.98 11.63 -5.05
N VAL A 537 35.11 11.13 -3.83
CA VAL A 537 34.04 10.54 -3.02
C VAL A 537 33.87 11.36 -1.75
N SER A 538 32.76 11.19 -1.02
CA SER A 538 32.63 11.84 0.30
C SER A 538 33.51 11.16 1.34
N ARG A 539 33.89 11.90 2.40
CA ARG A 539 34.59 11.33 3.57
C ARG A 539 33.77 10.19 4.16
N GLU A 540 32.47 10.41 4.29
CA GLU A 540 31.53 9.48 4.88
C GLU A 540 31.39 8.19 4.06
N GLU A 541 31.31 8.28 2.73
CA GLU A 541 31.29 7.12 1.83
C GLU A 541 32.59 6.31 1.95
N LEU A 542 33.75 6.98 2.02
CA LEU A 542 35.03 6.31 2.19
C LEU A 542 35.13 5.62 3.57
N VAL A 543 34.70 6.28 4.64
CA VAL A 543 34.68 5.69 6.00
C VAL A 543 33.77 4.46 6.05
N LEU A 544 32.58 4.53 5.46
CA LEU A 544 31.67 3.40 5.34
C LEU A 544 32.31 2.22 4.60
N ALA A 545 32.94 2.50 3.46
CA ALA A 545 33.59 1.49 2.63
C ALA A 545 34.80 0.83 3.34
N LEU A 546 35.44 1.52 4.28
CA LEU A 546 36.52 0.94 5.08
C LEU A 546 36.00 0.09 6.24
N ALA A 547 34.86 0.47 6.84
CA ALA A 547 34.31 -0.14 8.04
C ALA A 547 33.43 -1.37 7.77
N ASP A 548 32.73 -1.42 6.63
CA ASP A 548 31.72 -2.45 6.33
C ASP A 548 32.03 -3.19 5.01
N ASP A 549 32.00 -4.52 5.03
CA ASP A 549 32.30 -5.35 3.86
C ASP A 549 31.30 -5.14 2.71
N ALA A 550 30.01 -4.98 3.04
CA ALA A 550 28.98 -4.76 2.01
C ALA A 550 29.18 -3.40 1.33
N SER A 551 29.50 -2.37 2.10
CA SER A 551 29.84 -1.03 1.60
C SER A 551 31.16 -1.03 0.84
N ALA A 552 32.15 -1.81 1.27
CA ALA A 552 33.42 -1.99 0.55
C ALA A 552 33.20 -2.55 -0.86
N LYS A 553 32.39 -3.60 -0.96
CA LYS A 553 32.04 -4.23 -2.25
C LYS A 553 31.28 -3.26 -3.16
N ARG A 554 30.29 -2.52 -2.61
CA ARG A 554 29.56 -1.49 -3.36
C ARG A 554 30.47 -0.36 -3.84
N PHE A 555 31.45 0.03 -3.03
CA PHE A 555 32.43 1.05 -3.38
C PHE A 555 33.31 0.58 -4.54
N GLU A 556 33.78 -0.67 -4.49
CA GLU A 556 34.56 -1.27 -5.58
C GLU A 556 33.73 -1.41 -6.86
N GLU A 557 32.47 -1.81 -6.77
CA GLU A 557 31.56 -1.88 -7.93
C GLU A 557 31.31 -0.51 -8.57
N ARG A 558 31.19 0.55 -7.76
CA ARG A 558 30.96 1.93 -8.25
C ARG A 558 32.21 2.58 -8.83
N HIS A 559 33.33 2.44 -8.15
CA HIS A 559 34.55 3.23 -8.42
C HIS A 559 35.67 2.40 -9.06
N GLY A 560 35.54 1.07 -9.10
CA GLY A 560 36.53 0.13 -9.65
C GLY A 560 37.80 0.02 -8.79
N ILE A 561 37.73 0.41 -7.52
CA ILE A 561 38.87 0.50 -6.60
C ILE A 561 38.51 -0.20 -5.29
N ASP A 562 39.35 -1.13 -4.84
CA ASP A 562 39.23 -1.70 -3.49
C ASP A 562 39.56 -0.61 -2.45
N PRO A 563 38.60 -0.18 -1.61
CA PRO A 563 38.82 0.88 -0.63
C PRO A 563 39.91 0.53 0.39
N ARG A 564 40.11 -0.76 0.70
CA ARG A 564 41.14 -1.22 1.66
C ARG A 564 42.54 -1.27 1.05
N SER A 565 42.65 -1.28 -0.27
CA SER A 565 43.93 -1.07 -0.93
C SER A 565 44.42 0.39 -0.80
N VAL A 566 43.50 1.35 -0.67
CA VAL A 566 43.79 2.78 -0.55
C VAL A 566 44.41 3.13 0.81
N THR A 567 44.05 2.43 1.89
CA THR A 567 44.65 2.66 3.22
C THR A 567 46.14 2.30 3.26
N SER A 568 46.60 1.35 2.42
CA SER A 568 48.03 1.07 2.25
C SER A 568 48.80 2.25 1.64
N VAL A 569 48.13 3.05 0.80
CA VAL A 569 48.68 4.27 0.17
C VAL A 569 48.63 5.46 1.13
N LEU A 570 47.57 5.58 1.96
CA LEU A 570 47.46 6.59 3.01
C LEU A 570 48.44 6.33 4.18
N GLY A 571 48.67 5.07 4.55
CA GLY A 571 49.68 4.68 5.54
C GLY A 571 51.12 5.02 5.11
N GLY A 572 51.39 5.05 3.81
CA GLY A 572 52.67 5.52 3.25
C GLY A 572 52.90 7.03 3.34
N LEU A 573 51.89 7.83 3.72
CA LEU A 573 52.00 9.29 3.90
C LEU A 573 52.19 9.72 5.36
N LEU A 574 51.91 8.83 6.32
CA LEU A 574 52.09 9.06 7.76
C LEU A 574 53.47 8.61 8.28
N ASN A 575 54.27 7.95 7.43
CA ASN A 575 55.71 7.76 7.61
C ASN A 575 56.40 8.50 6.45
N PRO A 576 56.94 9.72 6.67
CA PRO A 576 57.64 10.46 5.62
C PRO A 576 58.90 9.76 5.11
#